data_AF-A0A9P4YT74-F1
#
_entry.id   AF-A0A9P4YT74-F1
#
_cell.length_a   1.000
_cell.length_b   1.000
_cell.length_c   1.000
_cell.angle_alpha   90.00
_cell.angle_beta   90.00
_cell.angle_gamma   90.00
#
_symmetry.space_group_name_H-M   'P 1'
#
loop_
_entity.id
_entity.type
_entity.pdbx_description
1 polymer ?
#
loop_
_entity_poly.entity_id
_entity_poly.type
_entity_poly.pdbx_seq_one_letter_code
_entity_poly.pdbx_strand_id
1 'polypeptide(L)'
;MSSRPGERMIHQDFIARIRYSNALPPPPNPPKLLDIPNTGLSSGQYTNPSFASRLAREQPLNIEADAELGMPLDLVGMPGVFDGDERCEALLRPLTALGKRKVAEANVSFLRRTEYISSLTSKRFESSNPRAMLTGVRKPARRSPERAADSPQVIKRKIDRSFELAGEELDERNRKRVRHPSRKDLELVEATPLLPDLEAFPDSGAFVTIKFGVNPVPKSGEYDRRLLTSLFKPIDRTEAEDAAYDAALEAHTRDPERFPRPQNLMNYDFFLPSSKATGTNFRRMFDVEDDQREDPTLYTHESGSGGCFQFNRVRGYETTQETELDHTTKYSNEVLLAQNDGGSRQKAVYYYPVLQKSTIRPQRMKNIARTIGFPGDDEEKVVERMDVTVEDPNEEMLDAMKKYSEHPLGWEGDEEEHEHDNDDEDKHLRGNSEEPREASPEESKDAEGEDEDED
;
A
#
# COMPACT_ATOMS: atom_id res chain seq x y z
N MET A 1 -1.75 -81.94 -0.75
CA MET A 1 -3.02 -82.65 -1.00
C MET A 1 -3.35 -82.53 -2.47
N SER A 2 -3.51 -83.67 -3.12
CA SER A 2 -3.72 -83.84 -4.57
C SER A 2 -4.99 -83.14 -5.05
N SER A 3 -4.87 -82.48 -6.20
CA SER A 3 -5.96 -81.93 -7.00
C SER A 3 -7.01 -82.99 -7.33
N ARG A 4 -8.29 -82.66 -7.08
CA ARG A 4 -9.45 -83.44 -7.55
C ARG A 4 -9.70 -83.11 -9.02
N PRO A 5 -9.72 -84.09 -9.94
CA PRO A 5 -10.10 -83.85 -11.32
C PRO A 5 -11.63 -83.90 -11.42
N GLY A 6 -12.27 -82.82 -11.89
CA GLY A 6 -13.68 -82.86 -12.27
C GLY A 6 -14.55 -81.67 -11.89
N GLU A 7 -14.02 -80.59 -11.33
CA GLU A 7 -14.80 -79.38 -11.12
C GLU A 7 -14.88 -78.59 -12.43
N ARG A 8 -16.05 -78.60 -13.08
CA ARG A 8 -16.32 -77.82 -14.29
C ARG A 8 -16.14 -76.34 -13.95
N MET A 9 -15.07 -75.71 -14.44
CA MET A 9 -14.86 -74.27 -14.34
C MET A 9 -16.05 -73.55 -15.00
N ILE A 10 -16.89 -72.92 -14.18
CA ILE A 10 -18.01 -72.11 -14.66
C ILE A 10 -17.44 -70.74 -15.01
N HIS A 11 -17.21 -70.49 -16.30
CA HIS A 11 -16.86 -69.16 -16.79
C HIS A 11 -18.10 -68.26 -16.71
N GLN A 12 -18.25 -67.53 -15.61
CA GLN A 12 -19.27 -66.49 -15.46
C GLN A 12 -18.69 -65.15 -15.96
N ASP A 13 -18.81 -64.90 -17.26
CA ASP A 13 -18.58 -63.57 -17.82
C ASP A 13 -19.90 -62.79 -17.94
N PHE A 14 -19.83 -61.47 -17.84
CA PHE A 14 -21.00 -60.61 -17.97
C PHE A 14 -21.53 -60.62 -19.41
N ILE A 15 -22.62 -61.35 -19.64
CA ILE A 15 -23.24 -61.44 -20.98
C ILE A 15 -24.06 -60.17 -21.23
N ALA A 16 -23.42 -59.17 -21.85
CA ALA A 16 -24.10 -58.00 -22.38
C ALA A 16 -24.31 -58.13 -23.89
N ARG A 17 -25.55 -57.91 -24.35
CA ARG A 17 -25.89 -57.95 -25.77
C ARG A 17 -25.40 -56.69 -26.47
N ILE A 18 -24.22 -56.74 -27.07
CA ILE A 18 -23.67 -55.62 -27.83
C ILE A 18 -24.33 -55.59 -29.22
N ARG A 19 -25.09 -54.53 -29.51
CA ARG A 19 -25.66 -54.23 -30.83
C ARG A 19 -25.29 -52.83 -31.23
N TYR A 20 -24.72 -52.68 -32.42
CA TYR A 20 -24.51 -51.37 -33.04
C TYR A 20 -25.81 -50.94 -33.71
N SER A 21 -26.37 -49.80 -33.30
CA SER A 21 -27.50 -49.17 -33.98
C SER A 21 -27.04 -47.87 -34.64
N ASN A 22 -27.46 -47.66 -35.89
CA ASN A 22 -27.30 -46.39 -36.59
C ASN A 22 -28.70 -45.80 -36.81
N ALA A 23 -29.34 -45.36 -35.73
CA ALA A 23 -30.65 -44.72 -35.83
C ALA A 23 -30.47 -43.36 -36.51
N LEU A 24 -31.02 -43.23 -37.72
CA LEU A 24 -31.00 -41.97 -38.44
C LEU A 24 -31.85 -40.94 -37.68
N PRO A 25 -31.43 -39.66 -37.65
CA PRO A 25 -32.26 -38.62 -37.08
C PRO A 25 -33.58 -38.51 -37.86
N PRO A 26 -34.69 -38.12 -37.21
CA PRO A 26 -35.93 -37.84 -37.92
C PRO A 26 -35.69 -36.72 -38.94
N PRO A 27 -36.44 -36.70 -40.05
CA PRO A 27 -36.26 -35.69 -41.08
C PRO A 27 -36.42 -34.29 -40.48
N PRO A 28 -35.42 -33.40 -40.61
CA PRO A 28 -35.61 -32.02 -40.23
C PRO A 28 -36.60 -31.45 -41.24
N ASN A 29 -37.74 -30.95 -40.77
CA ASN A 29 -38.70 -30.22 -41.59
C ASN A 29 -38.37 -28.73 -41.46
N PRO A 30 -37.34 -28.19 -42.14
CA PRO A 30 -37.04 -26.78 -42.04
C PRO A 30 -38.20 -25.97 -42.64
N PRO A 31 -38.38 -24.72 -42.19
CA PRO A 31 -39.38 -23.84 -42.78
C PRO A 31 -39.12 -23.67 -44.27
N LYS A 32 -40.19 -23.73 -45.07
CA LYS A 32 -40.10 -23.50 -46.52
C LYS A 32 -39.92 -22.01 -46.77
N LEU A 33 -38.83 -21.64 -47.43
CA LEU A 33 -38.64 -20.27 -47.92
C LEU A 33 -39.58 -20.05 -49.10
N LEU A 34 -40.31 -18.94 -49.07
CA LEU A 34 -41.14 -18.48 -50.17
C LEU A 34 -40.31 -17.57 -51.07
N ASP A 35 -40.54 -17.65 -52.38
CA ASP A 35 -39.90 -16.73 -53.32
C ASP A 35 -40.49 -15.33 -53.17
N ILE A 36 -39.63 -14.39 -52.77
CA ILE A 36 -40.00 -12.99 -52.64
C ILE A 36 -39.97 -12.37 -54.04
N PRO A 37 -41.07 -11.76 -54.52
CA PRO A 37 -41.08 -11.16 -55.85
C PRO A 37 -40.08 -10.01 -55.91
N ASN A 38 -39.15 -10.09 -56.86
CA ASN A 38 -38.12 -9.07 -57.10
C ASN A 38 -38.30 -8.45 -58.49
N THR A 39 -38.01 -7.16 -58.63
CA THR A 39 -37.96 -6.47 -59.92
C THR A 39 -36.69 -6.88 -60.66
N GLY A 40 -36.75 -8.06 -61.29
CA GLY A 40 -35.66 -8.56 -62.13
C GLY A 40 -35.39 -7.67 -63.34
N LEU A 41 -34.42 -8.07 -64.18
CA LEU A 41 -34.04 -7.33 -65.39
C LEU A 41 -35.22 -7.10 -66.36
N SER A 42 -36.22 -7.99 -66.36
CA SER A 42 -37.45 -7.87 -67.14
C SER A 42 -38.39 -6.75 -66.67
N SER A 43 -38.21 -6.23 -65.45
CA SER A 43 -39.02 -5.15 -64.87
C SER A 43 -38.69 -3.77 -65.47
N GLY A 44 -37.70 -3.67 -66.36
CA GLY A 44 -37.39 -2.43 -67.10
C GLY A 44 -36.68 -1.34 -66.30
N GLN A 45 -36.64 -1.42 -64.97
CA GLN A 45 -36.02 -0.41 -64.10
C GLN A 45 -34.51 -0.28 -64.34
N TYR A 46 -33.81 -1.40 -64.55
CA TYR A 46 -32.37 -1.44 -64.81
C TYR A 46 -32.00 -1.23 -66.28
N THR A 47 -32.94 -1.42 -67.20
CA THR A 47 -32.71 -1.25 -68.66
C THR A 47 -33.19 0.10 -69.17
N ASN A 48 -33.81 0.93 -68.32
CA ASN A 48 -34.24 2.27 -68.70
C ASN A 48 -33.03 3.21 -68.83
N PRO A 49 -32.90 4.01 -69.92
CA PRO A 49 -31.85 5.02 -70.07
C PRO A 49 -31.69 5.97 -68.86
N SER A 50 -32.76 6.23 -68.12
CA SER A 50 -32.69 7.04 -66.89
C SER A 50 -31.76 6.43 -65.83
N PHE A 51 -31.62 5.11 -65.76
CA PHE A 51 -30.71 4.43 -64.84
C PHE A 51 -29.23 4.77 -65.15
N ALA A 52 -28.87 4.90 -66.43
CA ALA A 52 -27.52 5.27 -66.87
C ALA A 52 -27.25 6.79 -66.87
N SER A 53 -28.26 7.62 -66.58
CA SER A 53 -28.13 9.08 -66.65
C SER A 53 -27.08 9.65 -65.69
N ARG A 54 -26.90 9.04 -64.51
CA ARG A 54 -25.87 9.45 -63.56
C ARG A 54 -24.47 9.19 -64.12
N LEU A 55 -24.25 8.00 -64.69
CA LEU A 55 -22.99 7.64 -65.33
C LEU A 55 -22.65 8.59 -66.48
N ALA A 56 -23.64 8.93 -67.30
CA ALA A 56 -23.46 9.86 -68.41
C ALA A 56 -23.09 11.28 -67.95
N ARG A 57 -23.63 11.75 -66.82
CA ARG A 57 -23.30 13.06 -66.24
C ARG A 57 -21.94 13.09 -65.54
N GLU A 58 -21.47 11.95 -65.05
CA GLU A 58 -20.15 11.81 -64.44
C GLU A 58 -19.02 11.73 -65.49
N GLN A 59 -19.34 11.48 -66.77
CA GLN A 59 -18.35 11.56 -67.84
C GLN A 59 -17.85 13.00 -67.98
N PRO A 60 -16.53 13.25 -67.86
CA PRO A 60 -15.95 14.56 -68.07
C PRO A 60 -16.33 15.07 -69.47
N LEU A 61 -16.89 16.28 -69.53
CA LEU A 61 -17.22 16.89 -70.81
C LEU A 61 -15.94 17.19 -71.57
N ASN A 62 -15.95 16.91 -72.88
CA ASN A 62 -14.86 17.36 -73.73
C ASN A 62 -14.87 18.89 -73.77
N ILE A 63 -13.77 19.51 -73.37
CA ILE A 63 -13.55 20.96 -73.37
C ILE A 63 -12.82 21.44 -74.63
N GLU A 64 -12.54 20.54 -75.57
CA GLU A 64 -12.03 20.88 -76.90
C GLU A 64 -13.10 21.64 -77.69
N ALA A 65 -13.01 22.98 -77.63
CA ALA A 65 -13.94 23.86 -78.34
C ALA A 65 -13.66 23.93 -79.85
N ASP A 66 -12.39 23.94 -80.24
CA ASP A 66 -11.91 23.99 -81.62
C ASP A 66 -10.51 23.35 -81.70
N ALA A 67 -9.95 23.22 -82.91
CA ALA A 67 -8.61 22.69 -83.16
C ALA A 67 -7.50 23.45 -82.41
N GLU A 68 -7.73 24.73 -82.06
CA GLU A 68 -6.81 25.57 -81.28
C GLU A 68 -7.22 25.69 -79.80
N LEU A 69 -8.06 24.79 -79.29
CA LEU A 69 -8.50 24.73 -77.88
C LEU A 69 -9.11 26.07 -77.39
N GLY A 70 -9.80 26.79 -78.28
CA GLY A 70 -10.40 28.09 -77.97
C GLY A 70 -9.42 29.25 -77.84
N MET A 71 -8.14 29.05 -78.19
CA MET A 71 -7.10 30.08 -78.18
C MET A 71 -6.64 30.35 -79.63
N PRO A 72 -7.27 31.29 -80.35
CA PRO A 72 -6.85 31.60 -81.71
C PRO A 72 -5.40 32.13 -81.71
N LEU A 73 -4.49 31.39 -82.34
CA LEU A 73 -3.07 31.74 -82.41
C LEU A 73 -2.82 32.69 -83.59
N ASP A 74 -3.28 33.94 -83.45
CA ASP A 74 -2.95 35.04 -84.38
C ASP A 74 -2.06 36.08 -83.71
N LEU A 75 -0.90 36.35 -84.31
CA LEU A 75 0.10 37.31 -83.83
C LEU A 75 -0.21 38.74 -84.32
N VAL A 76 -1.19 38.91 -85.19
CA VAL A 76 -1.55 40.21 -85.77
C VAL A 76 -2.27 41.08 -84.73
N GLY A 77 -1.64 42.17 -84.31
CA GLY A 77 -2.24 43.19 -83.45
C GLY A 77 -1.87 43.12 -81.97
N MET A 78 -1.03 42.17 -81.55
CA MET A 78 -0.50 42.12 -80.18
C MET A 78 0.71 43.09 -80.03
N PRO A 79 0.60 44.16 -79.20
CA PRO A 79 1.72 45.06 -78.95
C PRO A 79 2.83 44.34 -78.16
N GLY A 80 4.09 44.48 -78.58
CA GLY A 80 5.25 43.97 -77.83
C GLY A 80 5.68 42.52 -78.09
N VAL A 81 5.07 41.81 -79.05
CA VAL A 81 5.48 40.44 -79.47
C VAL A 81 6.92 40.41 -80.01
N PHE A 82 7.42 41.54 -80.51
CA PHE A 82 8.78 41.69 -81.01
C PHE A 82 9.73 42.40 -80.02
N ASP A 83 9.24 42.85 -78.85
CA ASP A 83 9.99 43.73 -77.92
C ASP A 83 10.40 43.07 -76.59
N GLY A 84 10.10 41.77 -76.37
CA GLY A 84 10.69 40.98 -75.29
C GLY A 84 10.35 41.42 -73.86
N ASP A 85 9.06 41.47 -73.51
CA ASP A 85 8.57 41.92 -72.20
C ASP A 85 8.27 40.72 -71.25
N GLU A 86 8.95 40.62 -70.09
CA GLU A 86 9.00 39.42 -69.21
C GLU A 86 7.99 39.43 -68.02
N ARG A 87 6.71 39.78 -68.22
CA ARG A 87 5.77 39.98 -67.10
C ARG A 87 4.90 38.78 -66.66
N CYS A 88 5.16 37.56 -67.14
CA CYS A 88 4.25 36.40 -66.98
C CYS A 88 4.83 35.19 -66.23
N GLU A 89 5.59 35.38 -65.14
CA GLU A 89 6.24 34.26 -64.42
C GLU A 89 5.35 33.47 -63.45
N ALA A 90 4.19 34.00 -63.04
CA ALA A 90 3.37 33.36 -62.00
C ALA A 90 2.58 32.13 -62.50
N LEU A 91 2.29 32.05 -63.81
CA LEU A 91 1.53 30.95 -64.44
C LEU A 91 2.42 29.83 -65.02
N LEU A 92 3.75 30.03 -65.05
CA LEU A 92 4.73 29.06 -65.58
C LEU A 92 5.18 28.02 -64.55
N ARG A 93 4.62 28.04 -63.32
CA ARG A 93 4.97 27.05 -62.29
C ARG A 93 4.24 25.73 -62.57
N PRO A 94 4.96 24.61 -62.79
CA PRO A 94 4.32 23.32 -63.00
C PRO A 94 3.51 22.92 -61.76
N LEU A 95 2.37 22.25 -61.94
CA LEU A 95 1.46 21.83 -60.86
C LEU A 95 2.15 21.04 -59.74
N THR A 96 3.28 20.39 -60.04
CA THR A 96 4.15 19.70 -59.08
C THR A 96 4.86 20.63 -58.09
N ALA A 97 5.05 21.91 -58.42
CA ALA A 97 5.61 22.94 -57.55
C ALA A 97 4.56 23.56 -56.60
N LEU A 98 3.27 23.31 -56.85
CA LEU A 98 2.18 23.68 -55.95
C LEU A 98 2.08 22.60 -54.87
N GLY A 99 2.94 22.69 -53.85
CA GLY A 99 3.13 21.66 -52.82
C GLY A 99 1.82 21.08 -52.28
N LYS A 100 1.80 19.75 -52.12
CA LYS A 100 0.66 19.01 -51.57
C LYS A 100 0.27 19.63 -50.22
N ARG A 101 -0.98 20.10 -50.12
CA ARG A 101 -1.55 20.64 -48.87
C ARG A 101 -1.44 19.55 -47.80
N LYS A 102 -0.56 19.76 -46.81
CA LYS A 102 -0.40 18.85 -45.67
C LYS A 102 -1.74 18.76 -44.96
N VAL A 103 -2.41 17.62 -45.07
CA VAL A 103 -3.63 17.35 -44.29
C VAL A 103 -3.18 17.25 -42.84
N ALA A 104 -3.73 18.11 -41.98
CA ALA A 104 -3.43 18.09 -40.56
C ALA A 104 -3.83 16.73 -39.97
N GLU A 105 -2.93 16.09 -39.21
CA GLU A 105 -3.21 14.83 -38.53
C GLU A 105 -4.39 15.01 -37.58
N ALA A 106 -5.51 14.35 -37.86
CA ALA A 106 -6.66 14.34 -36.96
C ALA A 106 -6.35 13.43 -35.76
N ASN A 107 -6.40 13.99 -34.55
CA ASN A 107 -6.22 13.23 -33.31
C ASN A 107 -7.46 12.38 -33.03
N VAL A 108 -7.44 11.13 -33.51
CA VAL A 108 -8.54 10.19 -33.36
C VAL A 108 -8.18 9.15 -32.29
N SER A 109 -8.99 9.04 -31.23
CA SER A 109 -8.70 8.22 -30.03
C SER A 109 -8.65 6.71 -30.26
N PHE A 110 -9.30 6.21 -31.31
CA PHE A 110 -9.28 4.80 -31.68
C PHE A 110 -8.12 4.41 -32.60
N LEU A 111 -7.47 5.39 -33.25
CA LEU A 111 -6.37 5.13 -34.17
C LEU A 111 -5.04 5.27 -33.44
N ARG A 112 -4.54 4.14 -32.92
CA ARG A 112 -3.21 4.09 -32.32
C ARG A 112 -2.14 4.05 -33.41
N ARG A 113 -1.02 4.73 -33.17
CA ARG A 113 0.18 4.59 -34.00
C ARG A 113 0.69 3.14 -33.89
N THR A 114 1.06 2.54 -35.02
CA THR A 114 1.65 1.20 -35.04
C THR A 114 3.02 1.26 -34.36
N GLU A 115 3.25 0.38 -33.38
CA GLU A 115 4.58 0.17 -32.82
C GLU A 115 5.44 -0.51 -33.91
N TYR A 116 6.50 0.16 -34.32
CA TYR A 116 7.54 -0.50 -35.09
C TYR A 116 8.32 -1.39 -34.13
N ILE A 117 8.69 -2.59 -34.58
CA ILE A 117 9.58 -3.50 -33.84
C ILE A 117 10.92 -2.78 -33.65
N SER A 118 10.98 -1.91 -32.65
CA SER A 118 12.18 -1.24 -32.20
C SER A 118 12.91 -2.25 -31.33
N SER A 119 14.21 -2.39 -31.55
CA SER A 119 15.09 -3.34 -30.88
C SER A 119 15.33 -2.98 -29.42
N LEU A 120 14.25 -2.93 -28.63
CA LEU A 120 14.23 -2.83 -27.17
C LEU A 120 13.65 -4.10 -26.55
N THR A 121 13.76 -5.24 -27.24
CA THR A 121 13.98 -6.50 -26.54
C THR A 121 15.15 -6.26 -25.60
N SER A 122 14.91 -6.42 -24.29
CA SER A 122 15.93 -6.37 -23.25
C SER A 122 17.19 -7.02 -23.80
N LYS A 123 18.32 -6.31 -23.80
CA LYS A 123 19.61 -6.83 -24.24
C LYS A 123 20.02 -8.01 -23.35
N ARG A 124 19.41 -9.19 -23.56
CA ARG A 124 20.06 -10.46 -23.30
C ARG A 124 21.18 -10.53 -24.32
N PHE A 125 22.40 -10.50 -23.80
CA PHE A 125 23.61 -10.54 -24.58
C PHE A 125 23.80 -11.99 -25.07
N GLU A 126 22.99 -12.43 -26.03
CA GLU A 126 23.24 -13.69 -26.73
C GLU A 126 24.33 -13.40 -27.77
N SER A 127 25.56 -13.77 -27.43
CA SER A 127 26.74 -13.60 -28.27
C SER A 127 26.70 -14.53 -29.47
N SER A 128 26.36 -14.03 -30.66
CA SER A 128 26.55 -14.78 -31.91
C SER A 128 27.15 -13.96 -33.07
N ASN A 129 27.65 -12.75 -32.80
CA ASN A 129 28.34 -11.95 -33.83
C ASN A 129 29.85 -11.89 -33.57
N PRO A 130 30.70 -12.55 -34.39
CA PRO A 130 32.16 -12.58 -34.19
C PRO A 130 32.83 -11.20 -34.38
N ARG A 131 32.12 -10.23 -34.96
CA ARG A 131 32.58 -8.84 -35.11
C ARG A 131 32.37 -7.97 -33.86
N ALA A 132 31.57 -8.41 -32.89
CA ALA A 132 31.35 -7.69 -31.62
C ALA A 132 32.46 -7.93 -30.59
N MET A 133 33.35 -8.92 -30.80
CA MET A 133 34.50 -9.17 -29.93
C MET A 133 35.66 -8.19 -30.15
N LEU A 134 35.74 -7.52 -31.31
CA LEU A 134 36.85 -6.62 -31.65
C LEU A 134 36.62 -5.16 -31.24
N THR A 135 35.38 -4.77 -30.93
CA THR A 135 35.04 -3.39 -30.51
C THR A 135 34.84 -3.23 -29.00
N GLY A 136 35.04 -4.30 -28.21
CA GLY A 136 34.95 -4.30 -26.74
C GLY A 136 36.10 -3.61 -26.01
N VAL A 137 37.12 -3.10 -26.72
CA VAL A 137 38.39 -2.60 -26.13
C VAL A 137 38.26 -1.20 -25.51
N ARG A 138 37.09 -0.54 -25.59
CA ARG A 138 36.89 0.82 -25.03
C ARG A 138 35.65 0.97 -24.15
N LYS A 139 35.24 -0.08 -23.42
CA LYS A 139 34.46 0.17 -22.21
C LYS A 139 35.45 0.60 -21.11
N PRO A 140 35.24 1.73 -20.41
CA PRO A 140 36.05 2.02 -19.23
C PRO A 140 35.93 0.81 -18.32
N ALA A 141 37.07 0.24 -17.94
CA ALA A 141 37.12 -0.93 -17.07
C ALA A 141 36.18 -0.66 -15.90
N ARG A 142 35.21 -1.57 -15.66
CA ARG A 142 34.58 -1.65 -14.34
C ARG A 142 35.75 -1.64 -13.36
N ARG A 143 35.81 -0.61 -12.51
CA ARG A 143 36.87 -0.47 -11.51
C ARG A 143 37.00 -1.84 -10.86
N SER A 144 38.18 -2.46 -11.00
CA SER A 144 38.48 -3.71 -10.32
C SER A 144 38.06 -3.56 -8.86
N PRO A 145 37.39 -4.55 -8.24
CA PRO A 145 37.02 -4.45 -6.84
C PRO A 145 38.28 -4.06 -6.07
N GLU A 146 38.17 -2.94 -5.35
CA GLU A 146 39.27 -2.35 -4.62
C GLU A 146 39.85 -3.42 -3.70
N ARG A 147 41.16 -3.65 -3.78
CA ARG A 147 41.85 -4.66 -2.97
C ARG A 147 41.59 -4.31 -1.49
N ALA A 148 40.97 -5.22 -0.74
CA ALA A 148 40.45 -4.99 0.62
C ALA A 148 39.19 -4.10 0.73
N ALA A 149 38.20 -4.32 -0.15
CA ALA A 149 36.89 -3.68 -0.11
C ALA A 149 36.17 -3.80 1.25
N ASP A 150 36.45 -4.88 2.00
CA ASP A 150 35.85 -5.20 3.30
C ASP A 150 36.70 -4.72 4.50
N SER A 151 37.80 -4.01 4.25
CA SER A 151 38.57 -3.44 5.36
C SER A 151 37.78 -2.30 6.04
N PRO A 152 37.79 -2.19 7.38
CA PRO A 152 37.02 -1.16 8.10
C PRO A 152 37.35 0.27 7.65
N GLN A 153 38.60 0.53 7.27
CA GLN A 153 39.06 1.83 6.79
C GLN A 153 38.44 2.20 5.42
N VAL A 154 38.31 1.23 4.51
CA VAL A 154 37.67 1.45 3.21
C VAL A 154 36.16 1.62 3.37
N ILE A 155 35.54 0.85 4.27
CA ILE A 155 34.12 0.99 4.62
C ILE A 155 33.86 2.41 5.16
N LYS A 156 34.63 2.87 6.15
CA LYS A 156 34.52 4.23 6.69
C LYS A 156 34.64 5.30 5.61
N ARG A 157 35.65 5.23 4.75
CA ARG A 157 35.82 6.18 3.64
C ARG A 157 34.66 6.18 2.66
N LYS A 158 34.06 5.02 2.38
CA LYS A 158 32.88 4.91 1.51
C LYS A 158 31.64 5.52 2.18
N ILE A 159 31.49 5.33 3.49
CA ILE A 159 30.42 5.95 4.28
C ILE A 159 30.59 7.47 4.26
N ASP A 160 31.76 7.99 4.62
CA ASP A 160 32.05 9.43 4.62
C ASP A 160 31.76 10.06 3.24
N ARG A 161 32.25 9.41 2.17
CA ARG A 161 31.99 9.83 0.79
C ARG A 161 30.50 9.82 0.43
N SER A 162 29.72 8.90 0.97
CA SER A 162 28.28 8.83 0.68
C SER A 162 27.52 10.02 1.26
N PHE A 163 27.90 10.48 2.47
CA PHE A 163 27.35 11.68 3.09
C PHE A 163 27.82 12.96 2.38
N GLU A 164 29.08 13.04 1.97
CA GLU A 164 29.59 14.15 1.16
C GLU A 164 28.80 14.30 -0.15
N LEU A 165 28.61 13.19 -0.87
CA LEU A 165 27.83 13.18 -2.12
C LEU A 165 26.37 13.56 -1.89
N ALA A 166 25.73 13.01 -0.85
CA ALA A 166 24.35 13.36 -0.52
C ALA A 166 24.19 14.85 -0.18
N GLY A 167 25.17 15.44 0.52
CA GLY A 167 25.21 16.88 0.80
C GLY A 167 25.36 17.72 -0.47
N GLU A 168 26.24 17.32 -1.39
CA GLU A 168 26.39 17.99 -2.69
C GLU A 168 25.11 17.91 -3.55
N GLU A 169 24.35 16.82 -3.47
CA GLU A 169 23.08 16.64 -4.20
C GLU A 169 21.92 17.42 -3.59
N LEU A 170 21.96 17.66 -2.27
CA LEU A 170 21.00 18.50 -1.55
C LEU A 170 21.16 19.98 -1.90
N ASP A 171 22.39 20.42 -2.17
CA ASP A 171 22.69 21.80 -2.54
C ASP A 171 21.94 22.21 -3.83
N GLU A 172 21.05 23.20 -3.73
CA GLU A 172 20.26 23.69 -4.86
C GLU A 172 21.11 24.14 -6.06
N ARG A 173 22.33 24.62 -5.79
CA ARG A 173 23.34 25.02 -6.79
C ARG A 173 23.75 23.87 -7.71
N ASN A 174 23.70 22.63 -7.21
CA ASN A 174 24.13 21.41 -7.89
C ASN A 174 22.96 20.61 -8.49
N ARG A 175 21.72 21.05 -8.33
CA ARG A 175 20.52 20.39 -8.87
C ARG A 175 20.60 20.08 -10.37
N LYS A 176 21.27 20.94 -11.14
CA LYS A 176 21.52 20.75 -12.59
C LYS A 176 22.61 19.73 -12.91
N ARG A 177 23.38 19.25 -11.94
CA ARG A 177 24.42 18.22 -12.11
C ARG A 177 23.85 16.83 -11.89
N VAL A 178 22.85 16.70 -11.02
CA VAL A 178 22.17 15.44 -10.76
C VAL A 178 21.41 15.00 -12.02
N ARG A 179 21.61 13.75 -12.43
CA ARG A 179 20.99 13.15 -13.62
C ARG A 179 20.38 11.82 -13.22
N HIS A 180 19.18 11.55 -13.71
CA HIS A 180 18.54 10.27 -13.41
C HIS A 180 19.35 9.11 -14.03
N PRO A 181 19.60 8.01 -13.29
CA PRO A 181 20.49 6.91 -13.70
C PRO A 181 20.16 6.30 -15.06
N SER A 182 18.87 6.03 -15.33
CA SER A 182 18.40 5.43 -16.59
C SER A 182 18.00 6.43 -17.67
N ARG A 183 17.38 7.57 -17.30
CA ARG A 183 16.82 8.57 -18.22
C ARG A 183 17.50 9.93 -18.01
N LYS A 184 18.53 10.22 -18.79
CA LYS A 184 19.36 11.43 -18.60
C LYS A 184 18.64 12.74 -18.93
N ASP A 185 17.48 12.68 -19.56
CA ASP A 185 16.66 13.84 -19.94
C ASP A 185 15.82 14.37 -18.78
N LEU A 186 15.77 13.64 -17.64
CA LEU A 186 15.06 14.06 -16.45
C LEU A 186 15.95 14.93 -15.57
N GLU A 187 15.34 15.99 -15.03
CA GLU A 187 15.97 16.91 -14.09
C GLU A 187 15.42 16.67 -12.68
N LEU A 188 16.28 16.83 -11.67
CA LEU A 188 15.89 16.74 -10.27
C LEU A 188 14.92 17.89 -9.95
N VAL A 189 13.77 17.58 -9.32
CA VAL A 189 12.78 18.59 -8.91
C VAL A 189 13.00 19.04 -7.48
N GLU A 190 13.20 18.11 -6.58
CA GLU A 190 13.34 18.37 -5.16
C GLU A 190 14.11 17.21 -4.53
N ALA A 191 14.96 17.53 -3.56
CA ALA A 191 15.67 16.57 -2.73
C ALA A 191 15.43 16.95 -1.28
N THR A 192 14.87 16.02 -0.51
CA THR A 192 14.59 16.20 0.92
C THR A 192 15.48 15.24 1.71
N PRO A 193 16.23 15.71 2.71
CA PRO A 193 17.13 14.85 3.46
C PRO A 193 16.33 13.89 4.34
N LEU A 194 16.84 12.67 4.54
CA LEU A 194 16.28 11.67 5.45
C LEU A 194 17.14 11.65 6.73
N LEU A 195 16.56 12.05 7.87
CA LEU A 195 17.27 12.24 9.15
C LEU A 195 16.61 11.42 10.27
N PRO A 196 17.38 10.87 11.23
CA PRO A 196 16.80 10.34 12.46
C PRO A 196 16.27 11.49 13.32
N ASP A 197 15.11 11.30 13.95
CA ASP A 197 14.60 12.22 14.98
C ASP A 197 14.92 11.64 16.36
N LEU A 198 16.00 12.14 16.96
CA LEU A 198 16.50 11.65 18.26
C LEU A 198 15.72 12.21 19.45
N GLU A 199 14.94 13.28 19.25
CA GLU A 199 14.21 13.96 20.34
C GLU A 199 12.79 13.42 20.52
N ALA A 200 12.30 12.62 19.57
CA ALA A 200 10.92 12.15 19.53
C ALA A 200 10.80 10.65 19.82
N PHE A 201 11.76 10.10 20.58
CA PHE A 201 11.61 8.78 21.17
C PHE A 201 10.57 8.82 22.29
N PRO A 202 9.63 7.85 22.32
CA PRO A 202 8.81 7.65 23.50
C PRO A 202 9.67 7.10 24.66
N ASP A 203 9.09 7.04 25.84
CA ASP A 203 9.60 6.37 27.03
C ASP A 203 9.99 4.90 26.79
N SER A 204 9.23 4.19 25.95
CA SER A 204 9.53 2.81 25.50
C SER A 204 10.60 2.73 24.40
N GLY A 205 11.17 3.85 23.97
CA GLY A 205 12.28 3.89 23.01
C GLY A 205 11.93 3.57 21.55
N ALA A 206 10.68 3.24 21.22
CA ALA A 206 10.20 3.04 19.85
C ALA A 206 8.67 3.00 19.72
N PHE A 207 8.17 3.07 18.48
CA PHE A 207 6.73 3.07 18.20
C PHE A 207 6.17 1.67 17.99
N VAL A 208 4.86 1.51 18.19
CA VAL A 208 4.11 0.29 17.90
C VAL A 208 3.22 0.50 16.69
N THR A 209 3.19 -0.46 15.77
CA THR A 209 2.34 -0.42 14.58
C THR A 209 1.25 -1.49 14.64
N ILE A 210 0.00 -1.04 14.72
CA ILE A 210 -1.17 -1.93 14.73
C ILE A 210 -1.90 -1.88 13.39
N LYS A 211 -1.99 -3.03 12.72
CA LYS A 211 -2.67 -3.18 11.43
C LYS A 211 -4.05 -3.83 11.61
N PHE A 212 -5.09 -3.11 11.21
CA PHE A 212 -6.45 -3.66 11.14
C PHE A 212 -6.60 -4.65 9.98
N GLY A 213 -7.05 -5.88 10.28
CA GLY A 213 -7.44 -6.85 9.25
C GLY A 213 -8.71 -6.45 8.48
N VAL A 214 -9.62 -5.70 9.11
CA VAL A 214 -10.85 -5.16 8.51
C VAL A 214 -11.03 -3.71 8.97
N ASN A 215 -11.54 -2.85 8.10
CA ASN A 215 -11.78 -1.44 8.43
C ASN A 215 -12.63 -1.29 9.72
N PRO A 216 -12.12 -0.60 10.76
CA PRO A 216 -12.82 -0.44 12.04
C PRO A 216 -14.06 0.45 11.97
N VAL A 217 -14.13 1.35 10.98
CA VAL A 217 -15.23 2.33 10.79
C VAL A 217 -16.15 1.93 9.63
N PRO A 218 -17.42 2.38 9.63
CA PRO A 218 -18.32 2.16 8.50
C PRO A 218 -17.74 2.76 7.21
N LYS A 219 -18.08 2.14 6.07
CA LYS A 219 -17.61 2.59 4.76
C LYS A 219 -18.16 4.00 4.44
N SER A 220 -17.27 4.97 4.35
CA SER A 220 -17.54 6.35 3.90
C SER A 220 -16.71 6.68 2.65
N GLY A 221 -17.14 7.69 1.88
CA GLY A 221 -16.36 8.21 0.75
C GLY A 221 -15.16 9.07 1.17
N GLU A 222 -15.13 9.53 2.41
CA GLU A 222 -14.05 10.31 3.01
C GLU A 222 -13.34 9.54 4.12
N TYR A 223 -12.05 9.80 4.30
CA TYR A 223 -11.26 9.25 5.40
C TYR A 223 -11.70 9.85 6.74
N ASP A 224 -12.05 9.00 7.71
CA ASP A 224 -12.46 9.45 9.03
C ASP A 224 -11.24 9.89 9.85
N ARG A 225 -11.07 11.21 10.02
CA ARG A 225 -9.95 11.81 10.75
C ARG A 225 -9.87 11.38 12.22
N ARG A 226 -10.96 10.87 12.80
CA ARG A 226 -10.99 10.33 14.18
C ARG A 226 -10.06 9.12 14.36
N LEU A 227 -9.72 8.41 13.28
CA LEU A 227 -8.76 7.31 13.32
C LEU A 227 -7.31 7.76 13.57
N LEU A 228 -7.00 9.05 13.36
CA LEU A 228 -5.66 9.57 13.62
C LEU A 228 -5.39 9.75 15.12
N THR A 229 -6.44 9.77 15.92
CA THR A 229 -6.40 9.97 17.38
C THR A 229 -7.26 8.89 18.03
N SER A 230 -7.00 7.64 17.73
CA SER A 230 -7.68 6.50 18.35
C SER A 230 -6.84 5.90 19.47
N LEU A 231 -7.48 5.27 20.44
CA LEU A 231 -6.81 4.65 21.57
C LEU A 231 -7.04 3.15 21.57
N PHE A 232 -5.98 2.41 21.90
CA PHE A 232 -6.04 0.98 22.18
C PHE A 232 -5.79 0.78 23.65
N LYS A 233 -6.71 0.07 24.32
CA LYS A 233 -6.50 -0.39 25.68
C LYS A 233 -6.22 -1.89 25.62
N PRO A 234 -5.06 -2.37 26.10
CA PRO A 234 -4.83 -3.80 26.29
C PRO A 234 -5.93 -4.42 27.17
N ILE A 235 -6.31 -5.65 26.85
CA ILE A 235 -7.26 -6.44 27.63
C ILE A 235 -6.45 -7.44 28.41
N ASP A 236 -6.50 -7.31 29.74
CA ASP A 236 -5.85 -8.21 30.67
C ASP A 236 -6.31 -9.65 30.43
N ARG A 237 -5.37 -10.58 30.60
CA ARG A 237 -5.68 -12.01 30.53
C ARG A 237 -6.39 -12.46 31.78
N THR A 238 -7.21 -13.49 31.63
CA THR A 238 -7.80 -14.15 32.79
C THR A 238 -6.74 -14.99 33.50
N GLU A 239 -6.85 -15.14 34.83
CA GLU A 239 -5.88 -15.92 35.63
C GLU A 239 -5.70 -17.36 35.11
N ALA A 240 -6.76 -17.93 34.51
CA ALA A 240 -6.71 -19.25 33.88
C ALA A 240 -5.93 -19.26 32.56
N GLU A 241 -6.01 -18.19 31.77
CA GLU A 241 -5.23 -18.02 30.54
C GLU A 241 -3.74 -17.82 30.85
N ASP A 242 -3.42 -17.05 31.89
CA ASP A 242 -2.03 -16.84 32.35
C ASP A 242 -1.42 -18.15 32.87
N ALA A 243 -2.12 -18.88 33.73
CA ALA A 243 -1.65 -20.18 34.21
C ALA A 243 -1.42 -21.19 33.06
N ALA A 244 -2.23 -21.11 32.00
CA ALA A 244 -2.04 -21.95 30.82
C ALA A 244 -0.82 -21.51 29.97
N TYR A 245 -0.59 -20.20 29.87
CA TYR A 245 0.59 -19.64 29.20
C TYR A 245 1.88 -20.01 29.94
N ASP A 246 1.91 -19.87 31.25
CA ASP A 246 3.06 -20.24 32.10
C ASP A 246 3.37 -21.72 31.99
N ALA A 247 2.35 -22.58 32.06
CA ALA A 247 2.53 -24.01 31.89
C ALA A 247 3.08 -24.37 30.49
N ALA A 248 2.71 -23.62 29.46
CA ALA A 248 3.24 -23.78 28.10
C ALA A 248 4.69 -23.27 27.98
N LEU A 249 5.03 -22.16 28.63
CA LEU A 249 6.39 -21.64 28.72
C LEU A 249 7.32 -22.63 29.43
N GLU A 250 6.89 -23.16 30.58
CA GLU A 250 7.63 -24.20 31.29
C GLU A 250 7.82 -25.46 30.43
N ALA A 251 6.81 -25.87 29.68
CA ALA A 251 6.91 -27.01 28.77
C ALA A 251 7.91 -26.76 27.62
N HIS A 252 7.94 -25.54 27.08
CA HIS A 252 8.94 -25.12 26.09
C HIS A 252 10.35 -25.10 26.68
N THR A 253 10.53 -24.52 27.87
CA THR A 253 11.84 -24.47 28.54
C THR A 253 12.37 -25.86 28.86
N ARG A 254 11.48 -26.83 29.17
CA ARG A 254 11.86 -28.23 29.35
C ARG A 254 12.27 -28.91 28.04
N ASP A 255 11.46 -28.80 26.98
CA ASP A 255 11.69 -29.46 25.68
C ASP A 255 11.43 -28.51 24.47
N PRO A 256 12.42 -27.68 24.08
CA PRO A 256 12.25 -26.70 23.01
C PRO A 256 11.98 -27.29 21.62
N GLU A 257 12.43 -28.52 21.35
CA GLU A 257 12.21 -29.16 20.04
C GLU A 257 10.78 -29.71 19.87
N ARG A 258 10.10 -30.01 20.98
CA ARG A 258 8.79 -30.66 20.96
C ARG A 258 7.65 -29.68 21.12
N PHE A 259 7.84 -28.67 21.97
CA PHE A 259 6.86 -27.62 22.20
C PHE A 259 7.43 -26.33 21.63
N PRO A 260 6.74 -25.66 20.68
CA PRO A 260 7.17 -24.35 20.19
C PRO A 260 6.95 -23.27 21.28
N ARG A 261 7.70 -22.16 21.20
CA ARG A 261 7.55 -21.04 22.14
C ARG A 261 6.09 -20.54 22.07
N PRO A 262 5.36 -20.46 23.20
CA PRO A 262 4.01 -19.91 23.20
C PRO A 262 4.06 -18.45 22.77
N GLN A 263 3.05 -18.00 22.02
CA GLN A 263 2.99 -16.62 21.55
C GLN A 263 2.24 -15.75 22.56
N ASN A 264 2.84 -14.63 22.96
CA ASN A 264 2.25 -13.66 23.87
C ASN A 264 1.28 -12.73 23.14
N LEU A 265 0.18 -13.26 22.59
CA LEU A 265 -0.78 -12.45 21.83
C LEU A 265 -1.61 -11.56 22.77
N MET A 266 -1.50 -10.25 22.65
CA MET A 266 -2.29 -9.30 23.43
C MET A 266 -3.64 -9.02 22.75
N ASN A 267 -4.72 -8.90 23.52
CA ASN A 267 -6.03 -8.47 23.00
C ASN A 267 -6.24 -6.98 23.29
N TYR A 268 -7.03 -6.28 22.47
CA TYR A 268 -7.22 -4.83 22.62
C TYR A 268 -8.68 -4.41 22.52
N ASP A 269 -9.08 -3.47 23.38
CA ASP A 269 -10.29 -2.69 23.20
C ASP A 269 -9.99 -1.40 22.43
N PHE A 270 -10.73 -1.19 21.35
CA PHE A 270 -10.53 -0.04 20.45
C PHE A 270 -11.51 1.08 20.73
N PHE A 271 -10.99 2.28 20.95
CA PHE A 271 -11.75 3.48 21.27
C PHE A 271 -11.57 4.57 20.20
N LEU A 272 -12.66 5.25 19.87
CA LEU A 272 -12.66 6.40 18.96
C LEU A 272 -13.16 7.67 19.66
N PRO A 273 -12.63 8.85 19.30
CA PRO A 273 -13.15 10.13 19.76
C PRO A 273 -14.66 10.25 19.51
N SER A 274 -15.38 10.81 20.49
CA SER A 274 -16.84 11.03 20.40
C SER A 274 -17.22 11.85 19.17
N SER A 275 -16.43 12.89 18.86
CA SER A 275 -16.62 13.81 17.74
C SER A 275 -15.34 14.03 16.94
N LYS A 276 -15.48 14.54 15.70
CA LYS A 276 -14.32 14.96 14.88
C LYS A 276 -13.57 16.14 15.50
N ALA A 277 -14.28 17.03 16.21
CA ALA A 277 -13.68 18.16 16.91
C ALA A 277 -12.82 17.68 18.09
N THR A 278 -13.33 16.76 18.91
CA THR A 278 -12.59 16.10 20.01
C THR A 278 -11.28 15.52 19.51
N GLY A 279 -11.31 14.76 18.41
CA GLY A 279 -10.09 14.18 17.83
C GLY A 279 -9.11 15.21 17.24
N THR A 280 -9.59 16.37 16.82
CA THR A 280 -8.75 17.44 16.26
C THR A 280 -8.10 18.26 17.37
N ASN A 281 -8.87 18.62 18.39
CA ASN A 281 -8.37 19.32 19.58
C ASN A 281 -7.39 18.45 20.37
N PHE A 282 -7.67 17.15 20.52
CA PHE A 282 -6.74 16.22 21.16
C PHE A 282 -5.38 16.21 20.45
N ARG A 283 -5.36 16.09 19.11
CA ARG A 283 -4.11 16.15 18.33
C ARG A 283 -3.37 17.49 18.51
N ARG A 284 -4.12 18.59 18.61
CA ARG A 284 -3.58 19.94 18.77
C ARG A 284 -2.81 20.09 20.08
N MET A 285 -3.21 19.40 21.16
CA MET A 285 -2.46 19.37 22.42
C MET A 285 -1.05 18.78 22.26
N PHE A 286 -0.87 17.82 21.35
CA PHE A 286 0.42 17.17 21.08
C PHE A 286 1.22 17.86 19.96
N ASP A 287 0.70 18.94 19.38
CA ASP A 287 1.40 19.67 18.33
C ASP A 287 2.42 20.63 18.96
N VAL A 288 3.70 20.30 18.81
CA VAL A 288 4.81 21.10 19.37
C VAL A 288 4.92 22.47 18.69
N GLU A 289 4.40 22.62 17.47
CA GLU A 289 4.45 23.89 16.73
C GLU A 289 3.26 24.81 17.05
N ASP A 290 2.28 24.38 17.86
CA ASP A 290 1.11 25.18 18.23
C ASP A 290 1.32 25.91 19.57
N ASP A 291 1.44 27.23 19.51
CA ASP A 291 1.61 28.10 20.69
C ASP A 291 0.43 28.03 21.67
N GLN A 292 -0.74 27.55 21.24
CA GLN A 292 -1.97 27.45 22.05
C GLN A 292 -2.28 26.01 22.48
N ARG A 293 -1.33 25.08 22.37
CA ARG A 293 -1.53 23.66 22.72
C ARG A 293 -1.92 23.44 24.19
N GLU A 294 -1.59 24.37 25.10
CA GLU A 294 -1.88 24.28 26.54
C GLU A 294 -3.19 24.97 26.94
N ASP A 295 -3.99 25.42 25.96
CA ASP A 295 -5.24 26.11 26.24
C ASP A 295 -6.30 25.13 26.78
N PRO A 296 -6.81 25.30 28.02
CA PRO A 296 -7.81 24.40 28.60
C PRO A 296 -9.15 24.43 27.84
N THR A 297 -9.40 25.42 26.98
CA THR A 297 -10.59 25.46 26.11
C THR A 297 -10.58 24.40 25.01
N LEU A 298 -9.44 23.71 24.80
CA LEU A 298 -9.34 22.60 23.85
C LEU A 298 -10.12 21.37 24.31
N TYR A 299 -10.31 21.20 25.63
CA TYR A 299 -11.12 20.12 26.20
C TYR A 299 -12.59 20.26 25.79
N THR A 300 -13.15 19.17 25.24
CA THR A 300 -14.53 19.18 24.72
C THR A 300 -15.59 18.84 25.76
N HIS A 301 -15.19 18.19 26.85
CA HIS A 301 -16.09 17.74 27.92
C HIS A 301 -15.49 18.09 29.28
N GLU A 302 -16.33 18.21 30.30
CA GLU A 302 -15.91 18.37 31.69
C GLU A 302 -16.35 17.13 32.47
N SER A 303 -15.42 16.50 33.19
CA SER A 303 -15.68 15.42 34.13
C SER A 303 -15.39 15.91 35.56
N GLY A 304 -15.73 15.12 36.57
CA GLY A 304 -15.54 15.49 37.99
C GLY A 304 -14.09 15.84 38.36
N SER A 305 -13.12 15.43 37.54
CA SER A 305 -11.68 15.69 37.67
C SER A 305 -11.16 16.87 36.83
N GLY A 306 -11.99 17.53 36.02
CA GLY A 306 -11.57 18.63 35.14
C GLY A 306 -11.97 18.46 33.67
N GLY A 307 -11.34 19.24 32.78
CA GLY A 307 -11.56 19.14 31.33
C GLY A 307 -11.01 17.83 30.76
N CYS A 308 -11.78 17.14 29.92
CA CYS A 308 -11.43 15.83 29.35
C CYS A 308 -11.85 15.68 27.89
N PHE A 309 -11.23 14.71 27.22
CA PHE A 309 -11.60 14.23 25.89
C PHE A 309 -12.32 12.90 26.02
N GLN A 310 -13.54 12.82 25.49
CA GLN A 310 -14.36 11.62 25.58
C GLN A 310 -14.10 10.68 24.40
N PHE A 311 -13.77 9.43 24.70
CA PHE A 311 -13.59 8.34 23.76
C PHE A 311 -14.64 7.26 23.98
N ASN A 312 -15.26 6.80 22.89
CA ASN A 312 -16.28 5.77 22.92
C ASN A 312 -15.70 4.45 22.39
N ARG A 313 -15.99 3.35 23.10
CA ARG A 313 -15.60 2.00 22.68
C ARG A 313 -16.32 1.62 21.39
N VAL A 314 -15.57 1.10 20.42
CA VAL A 314 -16.12 0.60 19.17
C VAL A 314 -16.32 -0.91 19.24
N ARG A 315 -15.24 -1.65 19.55
CA ARG A 315 -15.23 -3.12 19.66
C ARG A 315 -13.89 -3.63 20.21
N GLY A 316 -13.89 -4.87 20.69
CA GLY A 316 -12.67 -5.63 21.00
C GLY A 316 -12.05 -6.27 19.76
N TYR A 317 -10.73 -6.33 19.75
CA TYR A 317 -9.88 -6.95 18.74
C TYR A 317 -8.98 -7.99 19.38
N GLU A 318 -8.74 -9.07 18.65
CA GLU A 318 -7.77 -10.10 19.01
C GLU A 318 -6.58 -10.06 18.05
N THR A 319 -5.37 -10.23 18.58
CA THR A 319 -4.16 -10.24 17.77
C THR A 319 -4.03 -11.59 17.05
N THR A 320 -3.80 -11.52 15.74
CA THR A 320 -3.63 -12.71 14.89
C THR A 320 -2.17 -13.02 14.64
N GLN A 321 -1.36 -11.98 14.54
CA GLN A 321 0.08 -12.09 14.32
C GLN A 321 0.74 -10.91 15.03
N GLU A 322 1.78 -11.23 15.79
CA GLU A 322 2.61 -10.29 16.54
C GLU A 322 4.05 -10.48 16.07
N THR A 323 4.79 -9.39 15.95
CA THR A 323 6.23 -9.43 15.70
C THR A 323 6.85 -8.36 16.57
N GLU A 324 7.50 -8.82 17.63
CA GLU A 324 8.31 -8.00 18.52
C GLU A 324 9.75 -7.99 17.99
N LEU A 325 10.37 -6.83 18.12
CA LEU A 325 11.76 -6.57 17.76
C LEU A 325 12.47 -6.03 18.99
N ASP A 326 13.78 -6.24 19.02
CA ASP A 326 14.63 -5.74 20.09
C ASP A 326 15.09 -4.32 19.78
N HIS A 327 15.59 -3.60 20.79
CA HIS A 327 16.15 -2.26 20.61
C HIS A 327 17.31 -2.20 19.60
N THR A 328 18.03 -3.31 19.44
CA THR A 328 19.10 -3.45 18.44
C THR A 328 18.57 -3.67 17.03
N THR A 329 17.37 -4.26 16.89
CA THR A 329 16.80 -4.69 15.60
C THR A 329 15.58 -3.88 15.15
N LYS A 330 15.07 -2.94 15.95
CA LYS A 330 13.89 -2.08 15.71
C LYS A 330 13.87 -1.25 14.41
N TYR A 331 14.99 -1.13 13.70
CA TYR A 331 15.07 -0.47 12.39
C TYR A 331 15.00 -1.44 11.19
N SER A 332 14.98 -2.75 11.44
CA SER A 332 15.21 -3.76 10.40
C SER A 332 14.00 -4.03 9.52
N ASN A 333 12.79 -3.97 10.09
CA ASN A 333 11.56 -4.40 9.41
C ASN A 333 10.73 -3.25 8.88
N GLU A 334 10.38 -2.29 9.75
CA GLU A 334 9.49 -1.19 9.44
C GLU A 334 9.99 0.08 10.13
N VAL A 335 9.87 1.21 9.42
CA VAL A 335 10.29 2.52 9.90
C VAL A 335 9.20 3.49 9.52
N LEU A 336 8.78 4.32 10.47
CA LEU A 336 7.79 5.36 10.22
C LEU A 336 8.49 6.59 9.63
N LEU A 337 7.87 7.23 8.63
CA LEU A 337 8.41 8.44 8.02
C LEU A 337 7.44 9.60 8.26
N ALA A 338 7.95 10.70 8.84
CA ALA A 338 7.23 11.96 8.92
C ALA A 338 7.95 13.02 8.07
N GLN A 339 7.20 13.68 7.20
CA GLN A 339 7.73 14.77 6.41
C GLN A 339 7.48 16.09 7.14
N ASN A 340 8.53 16.87 7.34
CA ASN A 340 8.42 18.25 7.77
C ASN A 340 8.73 19.18 6.59
N ASP A 341 7.74 19.98 6.18
CA ASP A 341 7.83 20.88 5.02
C ASP A 341 8.47 22.24 5.34
N GLY A 342 8.86 22.47 6.59
CA GLY A 342 9.54 23.67 7.06
C GLY A 342 8.67 24.47 8.03
N GLY A 343 9.24 24.78 9.18
CA GLY A 343 8.59 25.45 10.31
C GLY A 343 9.63 25.76 11.39
N SER A 344 9.43 25.23 12.60
CA SER A 344 10.39 25.33 13.71
C SER A 344 11.67 24.51 13.47
N ARG A 345 11.53 23.37 12.77
CA ARG A 345 12.61 22.42 12.45
C ARG A 345 13.06 22.52 10.98
N GLN A 346 14.24 21.98 10.71
CA GLN A 346 14.78 21.89 9.35
C GLN A 346 13.85 21.05 8.46
N LYS A 347 13.66 21.48 7.21
CA LYS A 347 12.95 20.71 6.20
C LYS A 347 13.68 19.38 5.95
N ALA A 348 13.07 18.29 6.40
CA ALA A 348 13.59 16.94 6.32
C ALA A 348 12.46 15.92 6.39
N VAL A 349 12.74 14.70 5.93
CA VAL A 349 11.96 13.52 6.28
C VAL A 349 12.62 12.91 7.50
N TYR A 350 11.87 12.84 8.60
CA TYR A 350 12.28 12.21 9.83
C TYR A 350 11.84 10.76 9.84
N TYR A 351 12.68 9.89 10.40
CA TYR A 351 12.36 8.48 10.52
C TYR A 351 12.36 7.99 11.96
N TYR A 352 11.42 7.10 12.29
CA TYR A 352 11.20 6.57 13.63
C TYR A 352 11.18 5.03 13.64
N PRO A 353 11.81 4.38 14.62
CA PRO A 353 11.82 2.93 14.71
C PRO A 353 10.48 2.36 15.17
N VAL A 354 10.25 1.10 14.81
CA VAL A 354 9.08 0.32 15.22
C VAL A 354 9.55 -0.89 16.02
N LEU A 355 9.13 -1.00 17.28
CA LEU A 355 9.48 -2.13 18.15
C LEU A 355 8.54 -3.31 17.92
N GLN A 356 7.25 -3.03 17.78
CA GLN A 356 6.22 -4.07 17.74
C GLN A 356 5.28 -3.83 16.56
N LYS A 357 4.97 -4.92 15.87
CA LYS A 357 4.03 -4.95 14.76
C LYS A 357 2.96 -6.01 15.00
N SER A 358 1.72 -5.56 15.12
CA SER A 358 0.60 -6.44 15.45
C SER A 358 -0.48 -6.35 14.37
N THR A 359 -0.98 -7.48 13.90
CA THR A 359 -2.12 -7.55 12.99
C THR A 359 -3.33 -8.05 13.75
N ILE A 360 -4.37 -7.22 13.84
CA ILE A 360 -5.53 -7.44 14.69
C ILE A 360 -6.79 -7.73 13.88
N ARG A 361 -7.68 -8.58 14.42
CA ARG A 361 -8.97 -8.90 13.81
C ARG A 361 -10.12 -8.72 14.82
N PRO A 362 -11.33 -8.35 14.38
CA PRO A 362 -12.45 -8.20 15.31
C PRO A 362 -12.75 -9.52 16.03
N GLN A 363 -12.87 -9.45 17.36
CA GLN A 363 -13.16 -10.63 18.18
C GLN A 363 -14.58 -11.14 17.88
N ARG A 364 -14.70 -12.39 17.44
CA ARG A 364 -16.01 -12.99 17.10
C ARG A 364 -16.62 -13.82 18.23
N MET A 365 -15.79 -14.49 19.04
CA MET A 365 -16.26 -15.57 19.91
C MET A 365 -16.81 -15.07 21.26
N LYS A 366 -16.21 -14.06 21.91
CA LYS A 366 -16.73 -13.50 23.18
C LYS A 366 -18.12 -12.84 23.01
N ASN A 367 -18.44 -12.32 21.82
CA ASN A 367 -19.78 -11.76 21.52
C ASN A 367 -20.89 -12.82 21.38
N ILE A 368 -20.55 -14.06 21.00
CA ILE A 368 -21.54 -15.14 20.86
C ILE A 368 -21.94 -15.67 22.24
N ALA A 369 -20.99 -15.81 23.18
CA ALA A 369 -21.28 -16.20 24.56
C ALA A 369 -22.23 -15.22 25.27
N ARG A 370 -22.03 -13.91 25.08
CA ARG A 370 -22.96 -12.87 25.59
C ARG A 370 -24.36 -12.93 24.97
N THR A 371 -24.49 -13.34 23.70
CA THR A 371 -25.79 -13.41 23.01
C THR A 371 -26.57 -14.69 23.34
N ILE A 372 -25.90 -15.75 23.80
CA ILE A 372 -26.50 -17.06 24.07
C ILE A 372 -26.78 -17.29 25.57
N GLY A 373 -26.46 -16.33 26.45
CA GLY A 373 -26.90 -16.36 27.85
C GLY A 373 -26.29 -17.50 28.67
N PHE A 374 -25.05 -17.89 28.39
CA PHE A 374 -24.27 -18.70 29.31
C PHE A 374 -23.61 -17.76 30.35
N PRO A 375 -23.91 -17.91 31.65
CA PRO A 375 -23.23 -17.16 32.70
C PRO A 375 -21.86 -17.82 32.88
N GLY A 376 -20.84 -17.26 32.24
CA GLY A 376 -19.47 -17.41 32.72
C GLY A 376 -19.25 -16.34 33.77
N ASP A 377 -18.81 -16.74 34.96
CA ASP A 377 -18.70 -15.94 36.19
C ASP A 377 -17.70 -14.76 36.14
N ASP A 378 -17.06 -14.49 35.00
CA ASP A 378 -16.15 -13.37 34.85
C ASP A 378 -16.88 -12.21 34.15
N GLU A 379 -17.63 -11.43 34.94
CA GLU A 379 -18.16 -10.13 34.52
C GLU A 379 -17.01 -9.13 34.36
N GLU A 380 -16.14 -9.33 33.36
CA GLU A 380 -15.18 -8.31 32.92
C GLU A 380 -15.98 -7.03 32.62
N LYS A 381 -15.77 -6.00 33.45
CA LYS A 381 -16.39 -4.68 33.31
C LYS A 381 -15.92 -4.07 32.00
N VAL A 382 -16.72 -4.25 30.95
CA VAL A 382 -16.43 -3.67 29.63
C VAL A 382 -16.59 -2.15 29.74
N VAL A 383 -15.48 -1.44 29.57
CA VAL A 383 -15.45 0.02 29.59
C VAL A 383 -16.05 0.56 28.30
N GLU A 384 -17.27 1.08 28.34
CA GLU A 384 -17.92 1.65 27.14
C GLU A 384 -17.38 3.02 26.74
N ARG A 385 -16.90 3.78 27.72
CA ARG A 385 -16.45 5.16 27.56
C ARG A 385 -15.19 5.40 28.39
N MET A 386 -14.26 6.11 27.80
CA MET A 386 -13.02 6.52 28.45
C MET A 386 -12.89 8.04 28.36
N ASP A 387 -12.74 8.67 29.52
CA ASP A 387 -12.48 10.11 29.62
C ASP A 387 -10.97 10.28 29.80
N VAL A 388 -10.32 11.00 28.88
CA VAL A 388 -8.86 11.11 28.80
C VAL A 388 -8.44 12.55 29.04
N THR A 389 -7.48 12.74 29.93
CA THR A 389 -6.78 14.00 30.19
C THR A 389 -5.35 13.89 29.66
N VAL A 390 -4.78 15.02 29.25
CA VAL A 390 -3.38 15.08 28.79
C VAL A 390 -2.56 15.73 29.90
N GLU A 391 -1.50 15.05 30.30
CA GLU A 391 -0.55 15.50 31.32
C GLU A 391 0.86 15.51 30.72
N ASP A 392 1.72 16.36 31.28
CA ASP A 392 3.13 16.40 30.91
C ASP A 392 3.86 15.15 31.42
N PRO A 393 4.91 14.69 30.72
CA PRO A 393 5.65 13.49 31.11
C PRO A 393 6.31 13.64 32.48
N ASN A 394 6.26 12.57 33.28
CA ASN A 394 6.92 12.49 34.58
C ASN A 394 8.46 12.56 34.45
N GLU A 395 9.15 12.87 35.55
CA GLU A 395 10.63 12.94 35.57
C GLU A 395 11.28 11.63 35.12
N GLU A 396 10.73 10.48 35.52
CA GLU A 396 11.19 9.15 35.10
C GLU A 396 11.06 8.94 33.59
N MET A 397 9.94 9.34 33.00
CA MET A 397 9.71 9.25 31.55
C MET A 397 10.70 10.16 30.79
N LEU A 398 10.93 11.38 31.28
CA LEU A 398 11.89 12.31 30.68
C LEU A 398 13.31 11.75 30.71
N ASP A 399 13.71 11.09 31.79
CA ASP A 399 15.03 10.47 31.88
C ASP A 399 15.15 9.23 30.98
N ALA A 400 14.09 8.42 30.84
CA ALA A 400 14.04 7.34 29.85
C ALA A 400 14.17 7.88 28.42
N MET A 401 13.41 8.92 28.06
CA MET A 401 13.49 9.56 26.75
C MET A 401 14.90 10.11 26.47
N LYS A 402 15.56 10.71 27.47
CA LYS A 402 16.96 11.16 27.33
C LYS A 402 17.90 9.99 27.07
N LYS A 403 17.80 8.89 27.84
CA LYS A 403 18.63 7.69 27.64
C LYS A 403 18.51 7.16 26.21
N TYR A 404 17.30 7.05 25.67
CA TYR A 404 17.10 6.60 24.29
C TYR A 404 17.58 7.61 23.24
N SER A 405 17.54 8.91 23.53
CA SER A 405 18.12 9.92 22.63
C SER A 405 19.64 9.83 22.53
N GLU A 406 20.33 9.50 23.64
CA GLU A 406 21.78 9.29 23.68
C GLU A 406 22.18 7.90 23.12
N HIS A 407 21.36 6.89 23.40
CA HIS A 407 21.58 5.49 23.03
C HIS A 407 20.40 4.92 22.21
N PRO A 408 20.25 5.32 20.92
CA PRO A 408 19.09 4.96 20.11
C PRO A 408 18.99 3.46 19.78
N LEU A 409 20.06 2.68 19.96
CA LEU A 409 20.08 1.22 19.76
C LEU A 409 20.01 0.42 21.07
N GLY A 410 19.69 1.09 22.19
CA GLY A 410 19.74 0.50 23.53
C GLY A 410 21.14 0.57 24.15
N TRP A 411 21.26 0.12 25.40
CA TRP A 411 22.51 -0.01 26.15
C TRP A 411 22.74 -1.47 26.57
N GLU A 412 23.99 -1.81 26.90
CA GLU A 412 24.31 -3.14 27.43
C GLU A 412 23.58 -3.36 28.78
N GLY A 413 22.62 -4.29 28.81
CA GLY A 413 21.81 -4.63 29.99
C GLY A 413 20.31 -4.31 29.88
N ASP A 414 19.89 -3.53 28.86
CA ASP A 414 18.48 -3.14 28.65
C ASP A 414 17.57 -4.35 28.35
N GLU A 415 18.11 -5.40 27.71
CA GLU A 415 17.37 -6.61 27.31
C GLU A 415 16.75 -7.39 28.50
N GLU A 416 17.32 -7.31 29.70
CA GLU A 416 16.82 -8.00 30.90
C GLU A 416 15.70 -7.19 31.61
N GLU A 417 15.64 -5.87 31.44
CA GLU A 417 14.64 -5.01 32.08
C GLU A 417 13.29 -5.04 31.33
N HIS A 418 13.30 -5.10 29.97
CA HIS A 418 12.05 -5.13 29.18
C HIS A 418 11.26 -6.44 29.26
N GLU A 419 11.92 -7.58 29.49
CA GLU A 419 11.20 -8.84 29.76
C GLU A 419 10.50 -8.80 31.13
N HIS A 420 11.01 -8.02 32.09
CA HIS A 420 10.44 -7.87 33.44
C HIS A 420 9.39 -6.75 33.55
N ASP A 421 9.53 -5.63 32.82
CA ASP A 421 8.56 -4.52 32.85
C ASP A 421 7.20 -4.92 32.22
N ASN A 422 7.19 -5.82 31.23
CA ASN A 422 5.95 -6.40 30.71
C ASN A 422 5.15 -7.18 31.76
N ASP A 423 5.83 -7.73 32.80
CA ASP A 423 5.20 -8.49 33.89
C ASP A 423 4.87 -7.62 35.12
N ASP A 424 5.49 -6.45 35.27
CA ASP A 424 5.34 -5.57 36.43
C ASP A 424 4.45 -4.33 36.18
N GLU A 425 4.27 -3.86 34.94
CA GLU A 425 3.23 -2.85 34.61
C GLU A 425 1.81 -3.36 34.93
N ASP A 426 1.57 -4.67 34.81
CA ASP A 426 0.29 -5.32 35.17
C ASP A 426 0.00 -5.30 36.69
N LYS A 427 1.02 -5.09 37.54
CA LYS A 427 0.85 -5.04 39.00
C LYS A 427 0.56 -3.62 39.52
N HIS A 428 1.04 -2.58 38.84
CA HIS A 428 0.90 -1.20 39.31
C HIS A 428 -0.50 -0.59 39.09
N LEU A 429 -1.35 -1.19 38.23
CA LEU A 429 -2.75 -0.76 38.06
C LEU A 429 -3.72 -1.34 39.10
N ARG A 430 -3.27 -2.28 39.95
CA ARG A 430 -4.06 -2.84 41.07
C ARG A 430 -3.79 -2.09 42.38
N GLY A 431 -4.16 -0.81 42.45
CA GLY A 431 -3.87 -0.05 43.66
C GLY A 431 -4.49 1.33 43.79
N ASN A 432 -5.76 1.53 43.41
CA ASN A 432 -6.50 2.66 43.99
C ASN A 432 -8.03 2.44 43.98
N SER A 433 -8.52 1.66 44.93
CA SER A 433 -9.92 1.71 45.35
C SER A 433 -9.97 1.65 46.88
N GLU A 434 -9.57 2.75 47.52
CA GLU A 434 -9.86 2.98 48.93
C GLU A 434 -11.33 3.41 49.06
N GLU A 435 -12.20 2.49 49.47
CA GLU A 435 -13.45 2.86 50.13
C GLU A 435 -13.16 3.17 51.61
N PRO A 436 -13.80 4.21 52.19
CA PRO A 436 -13.48 4.69 53.52
C PRO A 436 -14.12 3.78 54.58
N ARG A 437 -13.30 3.15 55.42
CA ARG A 437 -13.78 2.45 56.62
C ARG A 437 -14.17 3.46 57.70
N GLU A 438 -15.45 3.47 58.02
CA GLU A 438 -16.03 4.15 59.17
C GLU A 438 -15.38 3.69 60.47
N ALA A 439 -14.91 4.65 61.26
CA ALA A 439 -14.44 4.46 62.61
C ALA A 439 -15.62 4.54 63.59
N SER A 440 -15.73 3.57 64.51
CA SER A 440 -16.39 3.73 65.80
C SER A 440 -15.85 2.73 66.82
N PRO A 441 -15.90 3.05 68.13
CA PRO A 441 -14.87 2.66 69.08
C PRO A 441 -15.36 1.71 70.20
N GLU A 442 -14.39 1.28 71.01
CA GLU A 442 -14.50 0.68 72.36
C GLU A 442 -14.90 -0.80 72.48
N GLU A 443 -14.01 -1.62 73.04
CA GLU A 443 -14.22 -2.23 74.37
C GLU A 443 -12.94 -2.96 74.81
N SER A 444 -12.33 -2.45 75.88
CA SER A 444 -11.41 -3.18 76.74
C SER A 444 -12.18 -4.20 77.57
N LYS A 445 -11.77 -5.46 77.55
CA LYS A 445 -12.13 -6.43 78.58
C LYS A 445 -11.04 -7.47 78.79
N ASP A 446 -10.71 -7.59 80.07
CA ASP A 446 -9.76 -8.50 80.69
C ASP A 446 -10.09 -9.98 80.43
N ALA A 447 -9.04 -10.80 80.38
CA ALA A 447 -9.13 -12.21 80.74
C ALA A 447 -7.77 -12.66 81.29
N GLU A 448 -7.70 -12.67 82.62
CA GLU A 448 -6.68 -13.35 83.42
C GLU A 448 -6.74 -14.88 83.21
N GLY A 449 -5.58 -15.52 83.39
CA GLY A 449 -5.40 -16.96 83.35
C GLY A 449 -4.01 -17.36 83.85
N GLU A 450 -3.71 -17.00 85.09
CA GLU A 450 -2.80 -17.71 86.03
C GLU A 450 -3.42 -19.12 86.31
N ASP A 451 -2.73 -20.23 86.57
CA ASP A 451 -1.33 -20.54 86.86
C ASP A 451 -1.13 -22.06 86.73
N GLU A 452 0.14 -22.47 86.88
CA GLU A 452 0.63 -23.57 87.73
C GLU A 452 1.46 -24.64 87.01
N ASP A 453 2.78 -24.52 87.21
CA ASP A 453 3.65 -25.63 87.58
C ASP A 453 4.55 -25.13 88.74
N GLU A 454 4.13 -25.36 89.98
CA GLU A 454 4.99 -25.63 91.17
C GLU A 454 4.15 -26.25 92.31
N ASP A 455 4.39 -27.56 92.55
CA ASP A 455 4.13 -28.45 93.72
C ASP A 455 2.70 -28.80 94.23
#